data_AF-A0A6I4M4U6-F1
#
_entry.id   AF-A0A6I4M4U6-F1
#
_cell.length_a   1.000
_cell.length_b   1.000
_cell.length_c   1.000
_cell.angle_alpha   90.00
_cell.angle_beta   90.00
_cell.angle_gamma   90.00
#
_symmetry.space_group_name_H-M   'P 1'
#
loop_
_entity.id
_entity.type
_entity.pdbx_description
1 polymer ?
#
loop_
_entity_poly.entity_id
_entity_poly.type
_entity_poly.pdbx_seq_one_letter_code
_entity_poly.pdbx_strand_id
1 'polypeptide(L)'
;MRRGYKDLAAIVFAVAVVSSCAPVPKPVVIAPPPPPVVAPPPPPPVMPRPPRGAATTMKIPSVGPDGVRMTPNRGLSRDEQIWHFRSALNVAALNCQGPVWGQIATHYNKFILTHKVQLSKSSKAVDREYIARFPGQNGLRVRDTKLTDLYNYFALPPIRSEYCDAALRKVTEANMVPQAALPEYAIGGLSDLDGIFIRFFDSYAQYERDLADWNMKYAPAAAIMSTPDPVMSSPAASQPSAAQ
;
A
#
# COMPACT_ATOMS: atom_id res chain seq x y z
N MET A 1 72.72 -93.14 -6.33
CA MET A 1 72.50 -94.61 -6.44
C MET A 1 71.33 -95.01 -5.57
N ARG A 2 70.43 -95.87 -6.10
CA ARG A 2 69.49 -96.80 -5.40
C ARG A 2 68.45 -96.15 -4.46
N ARG A 3 67.15 -96.08 -4.77
CA ARG A 3 66.13 -97.12 -5.11
C ARG A 3 65.89 -98.13 -3.99
N GLY A 4 64.65 -98.18 -3.48
CA GLY A 4 64.08 -99.27 -2.67
C GLY A 4 63.10 -98.76 -1.61
N TYR A 5 61.81 -98.52 -1.88
CA TYR A 5 60.65 -99.43 -1.96
C TYR A 5 60.19 -100.10 -0.65
N LYS A 6 58.86 -100.02 -0.42
CA LYS A 6 57.96 -100.97 0.29
C LYS A 6 57.92 -100.85 1.82
N ASP A 7 56.82 -100.96 2.55
CA ASP A 7 55.45 -101.45 2.29
C ASP A 7 54.46 -100.91 3.36
N LEU A 8 53.17 -101.13 3.08
CA LEU A 8 51.95 -100.94 3.88
C LEU A 8 52.05 -101.14 5.41
N ALA A 9 51.32 -100.30 6.15
CA ALA A 9 50.56 -100.74 7.33
C ALA A 9 49.37 -99.79 7.57
N ALA A 10 48.17 -100.37 7.61
CA ALA A 10 46.91 -99.72 7.95
C ALA A 10 46.79 -99.53 9.47
N ILE A 11 46.40 -98.34 9.94
CA ILE A 11 45.88 -98.13 11.30
C ILE A 11 44.64 -97.21 11.24
N VAL A 12 43.66 -97.65 12.02
CA VAL A 12 42.25 -97.27 12.09
C VAL A 12 42.04 -96.09 13.06
N PHE A 13 41.12 -95.19 12.67
CA PHE A 13 40.25 -94.27 13.44
C PHE A 13 40.69 -93.68 14.79
N ALA A 14 40.69 -92.34 14.84
CA ALA A 14 39.99 -91.57 15.87
C ALA A 14 39.75 -90.13 15.37
N VAL A 15 38.59 -89.86 14.76
CA VAL A 15 38.17 -88.49 14.41
C VAL A 15 37.64 -87.83 15.68
N ALA A 16 38.41 -86.92 16.25
CA ALA A 16 37.95 -86.02 17.30
C ALA A 16 37.01 -84.96 16.68
N VAL A 17 35.72 -85.04 17.02
CA VAL A 17 34.71 -84.07 16.60
C VAL A 17 34.86 -82.83 17.49
N VAL A 18 35.55 -81.80 17.00
CA VAL A 18 35.59 -80.49 17.67
C VAL A 18 34.31 -79.74 17.33
N SER A 19 33.37 -79.72 18.28
CA SER A 19 32.16 -78.90 18.22
C SER A 19 32.55 -77.42 18.31
N SER A 20 32.65 -76.76 17.15
CA SER A 20 32.76 -75.31 17.04
C SER A 20 31.36 -74.72 16.91
N CYS A 21 30.82 -74.18 18.00
CA CYS A 21 29.65 -73.31 17.97
C CYS A 21 30.05 -71.97 17.34
N ALA A 22 29.94 -71.86 16.02
CA ALA A 22 29.90 -70.57 15.34
C ALA A 22 28.56 -69.88 15.67
N PRO A 23 28.55 -68.62 16.13
CA PRO A 23 27.30 -67.89 16.30
C PRO A 23 26.68 -67.61 14.92
N VAL A 24 25.41 -67.97 14.78
CA VAL A 24 24.58 -67.66 13.60
C VAL A 24 24.65 -66.14 13.34
N PRO A 25 24.99 -65.68 12.12
CA PRO A 25 24.89 -64.27 11.78
C PRO A 25 23.44 -63.84 11.93
N LYS A 26 23.18 -62.91 12.86
CA LYS A 26 21.85 -62.31 13.00
C LYS A 26 21.46 -61.71 11.64
N PRO A 27 20.23 -61.95 11.13
CA PRO A 27 19.75 -61.28 9.94
C PRO A 27 19.89 -59.77 10.14
N VAL A 28 20.68 -59.12 9.29
CA VAL A 28 20.74 -57.66 9.25
C VAL A 28 19.39 -57.20 8.71
N VAL A 29 18.50 -56.80 9.60
CA VAL A 29 17.30 -56.05 9.23
C VAL A 29 17.81 -54.73 8.66
N ILE A 30 17.82 -54.60 7.33
CA ILE A 30 18.07 -53.32 6.67
C ILE A 30 16.89 -52.43 7.08
N ALA A 31 17.14 -51.45 7.95
CA ALA A 31 16.14 -50.45 8.30
C ALA A 31 15.65 -49.78 7.00
N PRO A 32 14.34 -49.60 6.80
CA PRO A 32 13.84 -48.89 5.63
C PRO A 32 14.51 -47.50 5.57
N PRO A 33 14.92 -47.02 4.38
CA PRO A 33 15.56 -45.72 4.25
C PRO A 33 14.66 -44.66 4.90
N PRO A 34 15.23 -43.73 5.70
CA PRO A 34 14.44 -42.69 6.33
C PRO A 34 13.65 -41.95 5.25
N PRO A 35 12.36 -41.67 5.49
CA PRO A 35 11.54 -40.94 4.53
C PRO A 35 12.25 -39.62 4.19
N PRO A 36 12.30 -39.22 2.90
CA PRO A 36 12.93 -37.98 2.51
C PRO A 36 12.32 -36.84 3.35
N VAL A 37 13.17 -36.15 4.10
CA VAL A 37 12.77 -34.96 4.85
C VAL A 37 12.49 -33.90 3.80
N VAL A 38 11.23 -33.78 3.38
CA VAL A 38 10.77 -32.69 2.53
C VAL A 38 10.89 -31.44 3.40
N ALA A 39 11.81 -30.55 3.05
CA ALA A 39 11.91 -29.26 3.73
C ALA A 39 10.54 -28.57 3.70
N PRO A 40 10.08 -27.97 4.81
CA PRO A 40 8.81 -27.27 4.82
C PRO A 40 8.82 -26.18 3.73
N PRO A 41 7.69 -25.97 3.02
CA PRO A 41 7.63 -24.94 1.98
C PRO A 41 8.02 -23.58 2.57
N PRO A 42 8.68 -22.71 1.79
CA PRO A 42 9.08 -21.40 2.27
C PRO A 42 7.85 -20.60 2.72
N PRO A 43 7.98 -19.77 3.77
CA PRO A 43 6.86 -18.96 4.24
C PRO A 43 6.37 -18.03 3.12
N PRO A 44 5.07 -17.72 3.07
CA PRO A 44 4.54 -16.81 2.06
C PRO A 44 5.20 -15.42 2.18
N PRO A 45 5.30 -14.67 1.07
CA PRO A 45 5.84 -13.32 1.11
C PRO A 45 5.01 -12.42 2.02
N VAL A 46 5.66 -11.40 2.60
CA VAL A 46 5.05 -10.45 3.52
C VAL A 46 3.93 -9.67 2.82
N MET A 47 2.80 -9.51 3.50
CA MET A 47 1.67 -8.70 3.02
C MET A 47 2.12 -7.24 2.79
N PRO A 48 1.77 -6.62 1.63
CA PRO A 48 2.02 -5.21 1.38
C PRO A 48 1.45 -4.31 2.47
N ARG A 49 2.17 -3.25 2.83
CA ARG A 49 1.77 -2.29 3.86
C ARG A 49 1.48 -0.92 3.24
N PRO A 50 0.52 -0.16 3.78
CA PRO A 50 0.27 1.20 3.31
C PRO A 50 1.53 2.08 3.41
N PRO A 51 1.76 2.96 2.42
CA PRO A 51 2.90 3.87 2.45
C PRO A 51 2.80 4.83 3.64
N ARG A 52 3.94 5.14 4.25
CA ARG A 52 4.08 6.07 5.38
C ARG A 52 3.12 5.81 6.55
N GLY A 53 2.72 4.55 6.76
CA GLY A 53 1.82 4.17 7.85
C GLY A 53 0.40 4.70 7.68
N ALA A 54 -0.03 5.00 6.45
CA ALA A 54 -1.41 5.39 6.17
C ALA A 54 -2.41 4.31 6.63
N ALA A 55 -3.64 4.74 6.94
CA ALA A 55 -4.72 3.79 7.26
C ALA A 55 -5.01 2.90 6.04
N THR A 56 -5.22 1.60 6.27
CA THR A 56 -5.58 0.63 5.21
C THR A 56 -6.92 0.93 4.54
N THR A 57 -7.77 1.73 5.18
CA THR A 57 -9.10 2.13 4.71
C THR A 57 -9.12 3.54 4.10
N MET A 58 -7.96 4.19 3.95
CA MET A 58 -7.88 5.54 3.39
C MET A 58 -8.48 5.59 1.98
N LYS A 59 -9.33 6.59 1.74
CA LYS A 59 -9.84 6.91 0.41
C LYS A 59 -8.92 7.93 -0.24
N ILE A 60 -8.36 7.57 -1.39
CA ILE A 60 -7.53 8.48 -2.19
C ILE A 60 -8.38 9.10 -3.31
N PRO A 61 -8.08 10.34 -3.74
CA PRO A 61 -8.80 10.95 -4.86
C PRO A 61 -8.62 10.12 -6.14
N SER A 62 -9.69 9.92 -6.92
CA SER A 62 -9.64 9.13 -8.15
C SER A 62 -8.83 9.83 -9.26
N VAL A 63 -8.43 9.07 -10.28
CA VAL A 63 -7.86 9.64 -11.50
C VAL A 63 -9.00 9.98 -12.46
N GLY A 64 -9.01 11.20 -12.98
CA GLY A 64 -9.99 11.67 -13.95
C GLY A 64 -9.75 11.11 -15.35
N PRO A 65 -10.66 11.35 -16.31
CA PRO A 65 -10.54 10.87 -17.69
C PRO A 65 -9.32 11.39 -18.46
N ASP A 66 -8.72 12.50 -18.01
CA ASP A 66 -7.50 13.09 -18.56
C ASP A 66 -6.21 12.52 -17.93
N GLY A 67 -6.32 11.50 -17.08
CA GLY A 67 -5.17 10.88 -16.40
C GLY A 67 -4.64 11.68 -15.21
N VAL A 68 -5.26 12.81 -14.85
CA VAL A 68 -4.84 13.62 -13.70
C VAL A 68 -5.70 13.29 -12.48
N ARG A 69 -5.10 13.27 -11.30
CA ARG A 69 -5.83 13.01 -10.05
C ARG A 69 -6.83 14.12 -9.72
N MET A 70 -8.01 13.77 -9.25
CA MET A 70 -9.10 14.68 -8.90
C MET A 70 -8.86 15.36 -7.53
N THR A 71 -7.81 16.16 -7.42
CA THR A 71 -7.47 16.90 -6.19
C THR A 71 -8.08 18.29 -6.17
N PRO A 72 -8.14 18.95 -5.00
CA PRO A 72 -8.53 20.36 -4.93
C PRO A 72 -7.63 21.31 -5.74
N ASN A 73 -6.42 20.89 -6.15
CA ASN A 73 -5.49 21.72 -6.92
C ASN A 73 -5.59 21.54 -8.44
N ARG A 74 -6.66 20.90 -8.92
CA ARG A 74 -6.88 20.60 -10.33
C ARG A 74 -7.65 21.72 -11.05
N GLY A 75 -7.20 22.07 -12.25
CA GLY A 75 -7.97 22.95 -13.17
C GLY A 75 -8.14 24.38 -12.67
N LEU A 76 -7.17 24.85 -11.87
CA LEU A 76 -7.22 26.16 -11.22
C LEU A 76 -6.93 27.29 -12.20
N SER A 77 -7.62 28.42 -12.01
CA SER A 77 -7.20 29.68 -12.63
C SER A 77 -5.84 30.14 -12.07
N ARG A 78 -5.24 31.14 -12.71
CA ARG A 78 -3.98 31.73 -12.23
C ARG A 78 -4.11 32.30 -10.81
N ASP A 79 -5.16 33.07 -10.55
CA ASP A 79 -5.38 33.66 -9.23
C ASP A 79 -5.75 32.63 -8.16
N GLU A 80 -6.43 31.55 -8.57
CA GLU A 80 -6.76 30.43 -7.69
C GLU A 80 -5.50 29.65 -7.28
N GLN A 81 -4.54 29.45 -8.19
CA GLN A 81 -3.23 28.86 -7.85
C GLN A 81 -2.46 29.69 -6.81
N ILE A 82 -2.44 31.01 -6.97
CA ILE A 82 -1.79 31.93 -6.00
C ILE A 82 -2.48 31.81 -4.63
N TRP A 83 -3.81 31.77 -4.62
CA TRP A 83 -4.59 31.63 -3.39
C TRP A 83 -4.40 30.25 -2.72
N HIS A 84 -4.31 29.18 -3.51
CA HIS A 84 -4.06 27.83 -3.04
C HIS A 84 -2.65 27.70 -2.46
N PHE A 85 -1.64 28.31 -3.08
CA PHE A 85 -0.29 28.39 -2.52
C PHE A 85 -0.28 29.05 -1.14
N ARG A 86 -0.92 30.22 -1.01
CA ARG A 86 -1.08 30.89 0.29
C ARG A 86 -1.79 29.99 1.30
N SER A 87 -2.80 29.24 0.87
CA SER A 87 -3.58 28.36 1.75
C SER A 87 -2.76 27.16 2.21
N ALA A 88 -1.93 26.58 1.34
CA ALA A 88 -0.95 25.56 1.71
C ALA A 88 -0.03 26.08 2.83
N LEU A 89 0.61 27.22 2.61
CA LEU A 89 1.50 27.81 3.63
C LEU A 89 0.77 28.12 4.95
N ASN A 90 -0.51 28.50 4.89
CA ASN A 90 -1.33 28.69 6.09
C ASN A 90 -1.56 27.39 6.85
N VAL A 91 -1.94 26.31 6.15
CA VAL A 91 -2.12 24.98 6.76
C VAL A 91 -0.81 24.51 7.39
N ALA A 92 0.33 24.75 6.73
CA ALA A 92 1.63 24.44 7.29
C ALA A 92 1.91 25.25 8.57
N ALA A 93 1.65 26.56 8.56
CA ALA A 93 1.82 27.41 9.74
C ALA A 93 0.99 26.96 10.95
N LEU A 94 -0.16 26.31 10.72
CA LEU A 94 -1.01 25.76 11.78
C LEU A 94 -0.52 24.39 12.27
N ASN A 95 -0.15 23.49 11.35
CA ASN A 95 0.03 22.06 11.66
C ASN A 95 1.49 21.63 11.85
N CYS A 96 2.45 22.45 11.42
CA CYS A 96 3.87 22.15 11.49
C CYS A 96 4.49 22.82 12.72
N GLN A 97 4.60 22.07 13.80
CA GLN A 97 5.11 22.52 15.09
C GLN A 97 6.41 21.79 15.47
N GLY A 98 7.09 22.27 16.51
CA GLY A 98 8.31 21.65 17.05
C GLY A 98 9.59 22.36 16.64
N PRO A 99 10.76 21.84 17.05
CA PRO A 99 12.04 22.54 16.89
C PRO A 99 12.47 22.72 15.42
N VAL A 100 12.02 21.84 14.52
CA VAL A 100 12.36 21.90 13.09
C VAL A 100 11.47 22.88 12.32
N TRP A 101 10.16 22.89 12.61
CA TRP A 101 9.17 23.62 11.80
C TRP A 101 8.52 24.81 12.50
N GLY A 102 8.81 25.05 13.78
CA GLY A 102 8.15 26.10 14.57
C GLY A 102 8.30 27.51 13.99
N GLN A 103 9.33 27.75 13.16
CA GLN A 103 9.54 29.04 12.49
C GLN A 103 8.59 29.28 11.30
N ILE A 104 7.85 28.28 10.79
CA ILE A 104 6.93 28.45 9.65
C ILE A 104 5.89 29.53 9.95
N ALA A 105 5.33 29.56 11.17
CA ALA A 105 4.34 30.57 11.55
C ALA A 105 4.90 32.00 11.45
N THR A 106 6.13 32.21 11.93
CA THR A 106 6.83 33.51 11.82
C THR A 106 7.06 33.89 10.36
N HIS A 107 7.59 32.99 9.54
CA HIS A 107 7.82 33.25 8.12
C HIS A 107 6.52 33.48 7.33
N TYR A 108 5.46 32.77 7.69
CA TYR A 108 4.14 32.92 7.06
C TYR A 108 3.54 34.28 7.36
N ASN A 109 3.60 34.75 8.61
CA ASN A 109 3.15 36.09 8.97
C ASN A 109 3.93 37.18 8.21
N LYS A 110 5.26 37.03 8.08
CA LYS A 110 6.07 37.92 7.24
C LYS A 110 5.60 37.89 5.78
N PHE A 111 5.38 36.70 5.22
CA PHE A 111 4.92 36.51 3.84
C PHE A 111 3.60 37.24 3.56
N ILE A 112 2.61 37.11 4.45
CA ILE A 112 1.32 37.79 4.32
C ILE A 112 1.48 39.31 4.33
N LEU A 113 2.33 39.85 5.21
CA LEU A 113 2.56 41.29 5.30
C LEU A 113 3.32 41.83 4.08
N THR A 114 4.35 41.13 3.62
CA THR A 114 5.16 41.51 2.45
C THR A 114 4.33 41.53 1.17
N HIS A 115 3.43 40.56 0.99
CA HIS A 115 2.71 40.36 -0.28
C HIS A 115 1.22 40.68 -0.22
N LYS A 116 0.78 41.46 0.79
CA LYS A 116 -0.63 41.72 1.08
C LYS A 116 -1.44 42.23 -0.12
N VAL A 117 -0.84 43.06 -0.99
CA VAL A 117 -1.53 43.69 -2.12
C VAL A 117 -1.87 42.64 -3.18
N GLN A 118 -0.89 41.83 -3.56
CA GLN A 118 -1.00 40.76 -4.54
C GLN A 118 -1.98 39.68 -4.04
N LEU A 119 -1.85 39.26 -2.78
CA LEU A 119 -2.75 38.27 -2.18
C LEU A 119 -4.20 38.77 -2.10
N SER A 120 -4.41 40.05 -1.75
CA SER A 120 -5.75 40.65 -1.75
C SER A 120 -6.35 40.72 -3.15
N LYS A 121 -5.54 41.06 -4.15
CA LYS A 121 -5.96 41.09 -5.56
C LYS A 121 -6.41 39.70 -6.02
N SER A 122 -5.59 38.67 -5.78
CA SER A 122 -5.92 37.29 -6.17
C SER A 122 -7.14 36.76 -5.42
N SER A 123 -7.30 37.01 -4.11
CA SER A 123 -8.53 36.61 -3.39
C SER A 123 -9.78 37.21 -4.02
N LYS A 124 -9.77 38.51 -4.32
CA LYS A 124 -10.92 39.19 -4.93
C LYS A 124 -11.20 38.69 -6.34
N ALA A 125 -10.16 38.29 -7.09
CA ALA A 125 -10.32 37.68 -8.41
C ALA A 125 -10.99 36.31 -8.30
N VAL A 126 -10.51 35.46 -7.39
CA VAL A 126 -11.13 34.15 -7.10
C VAL A 126 -12.59 34.31 -6.69
N ASP A 127 -12.93 35.29 -5.85
CA ASP A 127 -14.32 35.58 -5.49
C ASP A 127 -15.20 35.86 -6.73
N ARG A 128 -14.73 36.74 -7.62
CA ARG A 128 -15.46 37.07 -8.85
C ARG A 128 -15.57 35.85 -9.76
N GLU A 129 -14.53 35.05 -9.88
CA GLU A 129 -14.54 33.83 -10.69
C GLU A 129 -15.54 32.81 -10.16
N TYR A 130 -15.63 32.59 -8.85
CA TYR A 130 -16.60 31.66 -8.27
C TYR A 130 -18.04 32.18 -8.43
N ILE A 131 -18.27 33.48 -8.27
CA ILE A 131 -19.59 34.09 -8.57
C ILE A 131 -19.97 33.86 -10.04
N ALA A 132 -19.02 34.03 -10.97
CA ALA A 132 -19.26 33.83 -12.40
C ALA A 132 -19.42 32.36 -12.81
N ARG A 133 -18.64 31.44 -12.21
CA ARG A 133 -18.67 29.99 -12.52
C ARG A 133 -19.95 29.30 -12.02
N PHE A 134 -20.59 29.84 -10.99
CA PHE A 134 -21.76 29.23 -10.35
C PHE A 134 -22.97 30.17 -10.35
N PRO A 135 -23.48 30.59 -11.53
CA PRO A 135 -24.65 31.47 -11.61
C PRO A 135 -25.89 30.76 -11.03
N GLY A 136 -26.72 31.51 -10.31
CA GLY A 136 -27.90 30.95 -9.63
C GLY A 136 -27.60 30.14 -8.36
N GLN A 137 -26.31 29.96 -8.02
CA GLN A 137 -25.89 29.45 -6.72
C GLN A 137 -25.22 30.57 -5.92
N ASN A 138 -25.08 30.36 -4.61
CA ASN A 138 -24.21 31.21 -3.82
C ASN A 138 -22.75 30.81 -4.08
N GLY A 139 -22.12 31.39 -5.12
CA GLY A 139 -20.77 31.06 -5.55
C GLY A 139 -19.71 31.21 -4.45
N LEU A 140 -19.88 32.16 -3.53
CA LEU A 140 -18.99 32.31 -2.37
C LEU A 140 -19.11 31.14 -1.39
N ARG A 141 -20.33 30.64 -1.15
CA ARG A 141 -20.52 29.41 -0.35
C ARG A 141 -19.87 28.19 -1.02
N VAL A 142 -19.89 28.12 -2.35
CA VAL A 142 -19.17 27.07 -3.10
C VAL A 142 -17.67 27.21 -2.90
N ARG A 143 -17.13 28.44 -2.99
CA ARG A 143 -15.71 28.73 -2.69
C ARG A 143 -15.32 28.28 -1.29
N ASP A 144 -16.12 28.58 -0.27
CA ASP A 144 -15.83 28.20 1.12
C ASP A 144 -15.80 26.67 1.30
N THR A 145 -16.69 25.96 0.61
CA THR A 145 -16.71 24.49 0.60
C THR A 145 -15.43 23.94 -0.04
N LYS A 146 -15.03 24.46 -1.21
CA LYS A 146 -13.79 24.08 -1.89
C LYS A 146 -12.54 24.43 -1.09
N LEU A 147 -12.57 25.55 -0.36
CA LEU A 147 -11.48 25.93 0.52
C LEU A 147 -11.38 24.95 1.71
N THR A 148 -12.49 24.47 2.24
CA THR A 148 -12.50 23.44 3.28
C THR A 148 -11.88 22.13 2.76
N ASP A 149 -12.25 21.69 1.55
CA ASP A 149 -11.63 20.53 0.90
C ASP A 149 -10.12 20.70 0.73
N LEU A 150 -9.67 21.90 0.34
CA LEU A 150 -8.26 22.23 0.18
C LEU A 150 -7.48 22.19 1.51
N TYR A 151 -8.09 22.70 2.59
CA TYR A 151 -7.46 22.69 3.91
C TYR A 151 -7.31 21.26 4.44
N ASN A 152 -8.36 20.45 4.28
CA ASN A 152 -8.33 19.03 4.62
C ASN A 152 -7.28 18.28 3.80
N TYR A 153 -7.15 18.62 2.51
CA TYR A 153 -6.14 18.06 1.63
C TYR A 153 -4.74 18.32 2.16
N PHE A 154 -4.36 19.58 2.43
CA PHE A 154 -3.03 19.92 2.95
C PHE A 154 -2.77 19.46 4.39
N ALA A 155 -3.80 19.03 5.12
CA ALA A 155 -3.68 18.51 6.48
C ALA A 155 -3.47 16.98 6.56
N LEU A 156 -3.20 16.32 5.44
CA LEU A 156 -3.07 14.87 5.35
C LEU A 156 -1.94 14.30 6.26
N PRO A 157 -2.26 13.54 7.33
CA PRO A 157 -1.24 13.16 8.33
C PRO A 157 -0.07 12.31 7.82
N PRO A 158 -0.26 11.28 6.96
CA PRO A 158 0.82 10.41 6.48
C PRO A 158 1.99 11.13 5.79
N ILE A 159 1.77 12.34 5.27
CA ILE A 159 2.79 13.12 4.54
C ILE A 159 3.21 14.40 5.26
N ARG A 160 2.74 14.59 6.51
CA ARG A 160 2.96 15.82 7.26
C ARG A 160 4.42 16.23 7.32
N SER A 161 5.35 15.31 7.58
CA SER A 161 6.78 15.64 7.70
C SER A 161 7.37 16.20 6.40
N GLU A 162 7.22 15.47 5.29
CA GLU A 162 7.71 15.90 3.98
C GLU A 162 7.06 17.22 3.54
N TYR A 163 5.75 17.37 3.82
CA TYR A 163 5.02 18.60 3.55
C TYR A 163 5.55 19.78 4.39
N CYS A 164 5.77 19.60 5.69
CA CYS A 164 6.28 20.65 6.57
C CYS A 164 7.71 21.07 6.18
N ASP A 165 8.57 20.13 5.81
CA ASP A 165 9.92 20.43 5.31
C ASP A 165 9.86 21.29 4.02
N ALA A 166 9.00 20.90 3.08
CA ALA A 166 8.83 21.64 1.84
C ALA A 166 8.20 23.02 2.07
N ALA A 167 7.17 23.11 2.91
CA ALA A 167 6.51 24.36 3.24
C ALA A 167 7.45 25.36 3.93
N LEU A 168 8.33 24.89 4.82
CA LEU A 168 9.35 25.72 5.44
C LEU A 168 10.31 26.32 4.41
N ARG A 169 10.79 25.52 3.46
CA ARG A 169 11.61 26.03 2.35
C ARG A 169 10.84 27.06 1.53
N LYS A 170 9.61 26.72 1.12
CA LYS A 170 8.78 27.57 0.25
C LYS A 170 8.38 28.90 0.88
N VAL A 171 8.07 28.94 2.18
CA VAL A 171 7.76 30.20 2.86
C VAL A 171 9.01 31.06 3.07
N THR A 172 10.17 30.44 3.30
CA THR A 172 11.46 31.15 3.40
C THR A 172 11.83 31.79 2.07
N GLU A 173 11.76 31.01 0.98
CA GLU A 173 11.97 31.47 -0.39
C GLU A 173 10.98 32.59 -0.76
N ALA A 174 9.68 32.42 -0.48
CA ALA A 174 8.63 33.39 -0.79
C ALA A 174 8.87 34.76 -0.13
N ASN A 175 9.53 34.80 1.03
CA ASN A 175 9.88 36.04 1.72
C ASN A 175 11.03 36.81 1.06
N MET A 176 11.77 36.17 0.14
CA MET A 176 12.84 36.77 -0.65
C MET A 176 12.39 37.15 -2.07
N VAL A 177 11.22 36.68 -2.49
CA VAL A 177 10.65 36.97 -3.80
C VAL A 177 10.18 38.43 -3.85
N PRO A 178 10.57 39.22 -4.88
CA PRO A 178 10.01 40.55 -5.11
C PRO A 178 8.49 40.49 -5.27
N GLN A 179 7.75 41.45 -4.71
CA GLN A 179 6.29 41.43 -4.71
C GLN A 179 5.66 41.26 -6.11
N ALA A 180 6.28 41.85 -7.12
CA ALA A 180 5.83 41.74 -8.52
C ALA A 180 5.98 40.32 -9.11
N ALA A 181 6.89 39.51 -8.58
CA ALA A 181 7.19 38.16 -9.04
C ALA A 181 6.50 37.06 -8.21
N LEU A 182 5.75 37.43 -7.16
CA LEU A 182 5.00 36.46 -6.36
C LEU A 182 4.06 35.59 -7.20
N PRO A 183 3.27 36.12 -8.15
CA PRO A 183 2.32 35.32 -8.92
C PRO A 183 2.98 34.10 -9.60
N GLU A 184 4.09 34.31 -10.29
CA GLU A 184 4.86 33.27 -10.97
C GLU A 184 5.45 32.27 -9.99
N TYR A 185 6.06 32.78 -8.90
CA TYR A 185 6.64 31.92 -7.88
C TYR A 185 5.59 31.05 -7.18
N ALA A 186 4.41 31.61 -6.87
CA ALA A 186 3.34 30.90 -6.17
C ALA A 186 2.78 29.72 -6.98
N ILE A 187 2.71 29.85 -8.32
CA ILE A 187 2.28 28.78 -9.22
C ILE A 187 3.25 27.59 -9.14
N GLY A 188 4.55 27.84 -9.29
CA GLY A 188 5.57 26.79 -9.15
C GLY A 188 5.61 26.22 -7.73
N GLY A 189 5.52 27.09 -6.72
CA GLY A 189 5.49 26.69 -5.31
C GLY A 189 4.28 25.81 -4.96
N LEU A 190 3.11 26.07 -5.54
CA LEU A 190 1.94 25.20 -5.39
C LEU A 190 2.20 23.84 -6.03
N SER A 191 2.74 23.81 -7.25
CA SER A 191 3.04 22.56 -7.96
C SER A 191 4.03 21.68 -7.16
N ASP A 192 5.06 22.29 -6.59
CA ASP A 192 6.03 21.58 -5.74
C ASP A 192 5.38 20.97 -4.49
N LEU A 193 4.52 21.73 -3.81
CA LEU A 193 3.82 21.27 -2.61
C LEU A 193 2.78 20.20 -2.97
N ASP A 194 1.97 20.42 -4.00
CA ASP A 194 0.95 19.48 -4.46
C ASP A 194 1.55 18.15 -4.93
N GLY A 195 2.71 18.20 -5.59
CA GLY A 195 3.43 17.01 -6.05
C GLY A 195 3.76 16.01 -4.94
N ILE A 196 3.93 16.46 -3.69
CA ILE A 196 4.13 15.57 -2.53
C ILE A 196 2.91 14.69 -2.28
N PHE A 197 1.72 15.30 -2.35
CA PHE A 197 0.44 14.63 -2.15
C PHE A 197 0.15 13.67 -3.30
N ILE A 198 0.35 14.12 -4.55
CA ILE A 198 0.17 13.29 -5.74
C ILE A 198 1.03 12.02 -5.66
N ARG A 199 2.33 12.14 -5.38
CA ARG A 199 3.23 10.98 -5.25
C ARG A 199 2.79 10.02 -4.14
N PHE A 200 2.28 10.56 -3.03
CA PHE A 200 1.73 9.71 -1.97
C PHE A 200 0.49 8.93 -2.45
N PHE A 201 -0.46 9.58 -3.10
CA PHE A 201 -1.64 8.89 -3.62
C PHE A 201 -1.30 7.87 -4.71
N ASP A 202 -0.29 8.13 -5.53
CA ASP A 202 0.21 7.17 -6.52
C ASP A 202 0.82 5.94 -5.83
N SER A 203 1.63 6.16 -4.78
CA SER A 203 2.18 5.06 -3.97
C SER A 203 1.10 4.26 -3.24
N TYR A 204 0.03 4.92 -2.80
CA TYR A 204 -1.10 4.26 -2.14
C TYR A 204 -1.90 3.42 -3.14
N ALA A 205 -2.14 3.95 -4.35
CA ALA A 205 -2.80 3.20 -5.41
C ALA A 205 -1.97 1.97 -5.84
N GLN A 206 -0.63 2.07 -5.83
CA GLN A 206 0.24 0.92 -6.05
C GLN A 206 0.09 -0.11 -4.94
N TYR A 207 0.08 0.33 -3.68
CA TYR A 207 -0.19 -0.55 -2.54
C TYR A 207 -1.51 -1.31 -2.67
N GLU A 208 -2.59 -0.65 -3.09
CA GLU A 208 -3.90 -1.31 -3.28
C GLU A 208 -3.84 -2.42 -4.36
N ARG A 209 -3.09 -2.20 -5.45
CA ARG A 209 -2.86 -3.23 -6.48
C ARG A 209 -2.02 -4.38 -5.94
N ASP A 210 -0.92 -4.08 -5.28
CA ASP A 210 -0.02 -5.09 -4.71
C ASP A 210 -0.76 -5.96 -3.68
N LEU A 211 -1.62 -5.34 -2.87
CA LEU A 211 -2.43 -6.05 -1.89
C LEU A 211 -3.48 -6.95 -2.55
N ALA A 212 -4.13 -6.49 -3.63
CA ALA A 212 -5.05 -7.31 -4.39
C ALA A 212 -4.35 -8.54 -4.99
N ASP A 213 -3.17 -8.35 -5.60
CA ASP A 213 -2.36 -9.43 -6.16
C ASP A 213 -1.88 -10.43 -5.08
N TRP A 214 -1.49 -9.92 -3.92
CA TRP A 214 -1.12 -10.75 -2.78
C TRP A 214 -2.32 -11.56 -2.28
N ASN A 215 -3.49 -10.94 -2.13
CA ASN A 215 -4.71 -11.62 -1.67
C ASN A 215 -5.13 -12.73 -2.64
N MET A 216 -5.06 -12.51 -3.96
CA MET A 216 -5.36 -13.54 -4.95
C MET A 216 -4.45 -14.78 -4.83
N LYS A 217 -3.19 -14.60 -4.42
CA LYS A 217 -2.19 -15.68 -4.33
C LYS A 217 -2.16 -16.38 -2.97
N TYR A 218 -2.34 -15.63 -1.88
CA TYR A 218 -2.04 -16.09 -0.53
C TYR A 218 -3.22 -16.03 0.45
N ALA A 219 -4.31 -15.36 0.08
CA ALA A 219 -5.54 -15.29 0.87
C ALA A 219 -6.79 -15.36 -0.04
N PRO A 220 -6.93 -16.43 -0.85
CA PRO A 220 -8.07 -16.55 -1.75
C PRO A 220 -9.35 -16.54 -0.92
N ALA A 221 -10.33 -15.74 -1.35
CA ALA A 221 -11.64 -15.71 -0.71
C ALA A 221 -12.22 -17.13 -0.66
N ALA A 222 -12.72 -17.55 0.50
CA ALA A 222 -13.45 -18.80 0.61
C ALA A 222 -14.58 -18.79 -0.44
N ALA A 223 -14.62 -19.81 -1.29
CA ALA A 223 -15.69 -19.95 -2.27
C ALA A 223 -17.02 -19.88 -1.50
N ILE A 224 -17.87 -18.91 -1.86
CA ILE A 224 -19.23 -18.85 -1.36
C ILE A 224 -19.88 -20.10 -1.96
N MET A 225 -20.02 -21.17 -1.18
CA MET A 225 -20.88 -22.29 -1.55
C MET A 225 -22.28 -21.69 -1.67
N SER A 226 -22.71 -21.46 -2.91
CA SER A 226 -24.12 -21.27 -3.22
C SER A 226 -24.83 -22.50 -2.67
N THR A 227 -25.51 -22.35 -1.53
CA THR A 227 -26.45 -23.36 -1.05
C THR A 227 -27.46 -23.56 -2.19
N PRO A 228 -27.63 -24.79 -2.72
CA PRO A 228 -28.63 -25.02 -3.74
C PRO A 228 -29.99 -24.59 -3.19
N ASP A 229 -30.72 -23.82 -3.99
CA ASP A 229 -32.08 -23.38 -3.66
C ASP A 229 -32.92 -24.59 -3.21
N PRO A 230 -33.74 -24.47 -2.15
CA PRO A 230 -34.63 -25.54 -1.80
C PRO A 230 -35.59 -25.75 -2.97
N VAL A 231 -35.52 -26.93 -3.59
CA VAL A 231 -36.46 -27.38 -4.61
C VAL A 231 -37.87 -27.27 -4.00
N MET A 232 -38.64 -26.27 -4.43
CA MET A 232 -40.06 -26.21 -4.10
C MET A 232 -40.74 -27.39 -4.77
N SER A 233 -41.09 -28.40 -3.98
CA SER A 233 -41.95 -29.50 -4.38
C SER A 233 -43.31 -28.96 -4.81
N SER A 234 -43.60 -29.02 -6.11
CA SER A 234 -44.91 -28.70 -6.65
C SER A 234 -45.96 -29.67 -6.07
N PRO A 235 -47.16 -29.20 -5.66
CA PRO A 235 -48.19 -30.11 -5.16
C PRO A 235 -48.69 -31.01 -6.29
N ALA A 236 -48.84 -32.29 -6.01
CA ALA A 236 -49.46 -33.25 -6.92
C ALA A 236 -50.95 -32.87 -7.12
N ALA A 237 -51.35 -32.72 -8.38
CA ALA A 237 -52.75 -32.59 -8.76
C ALA A 237 -53.51 -33.87 -8.41
N SER A 238 -54.51 -33.75 -7.54
CA SER A 238 -55.49 -34.78 -7.26
C SER A 238 -56.46 -34.91 -8.44
N GLN A 239 -56.51 -36.09 -9.06
CA GLN A 239 -57.52 -36.44 -10.06
C GLN A 239 -58.89 -36.67 -9.40
N PRO A 240 -60.01 -36.38 -10.09
CA PRO A 240 -61.34 -36.61 -9.56
C PRO A 240 -61.72 -38.10 -9.69
N SER A 241 -62.16 -38.71 -8.59
CA SER A 241 -62.78 -40.03 -8.61
C SER A 241 -64.29 -39.88 -8.79
N ALA A 242 -64.79 -40.39 -9.92
CA ALA A 242 -66.21 -40.63 -10.14
C ALA A 242 -66.63 -41.94 -9.48
N ALA A 243 -67.68 -41.91 -8.64
CA ALA A 243 -68.57 -43.05 -8.43
C ALA A 243 -69.86 -42.62 -7.68
N GLN A 244 -70.97 -42.81 -8.41
CA GLN A 244 -72.32 -43.25 -8.00
C GLN A 244 -73.09 -42.45 -6.94
#